data_AF-A0A0L0F505-F1
#
_entry.id   AF-A0A0L0F505-F1
#
_cell.length_a   1.000
_cell.length_b   1.000
_cell.length_c   1.000
_cell.angle_alpha   90.00
_cell.angle_beta   90.00
_cell.angle_gamma   90.00
#
_symmetry.space_group_name_H-M   'P 1'
#
loop_
_entity.id
_entity.type
_entity.pdbx_description
1 polymer ?
#
loop_
_entity_poly.entity_id
_entity_poly.type
_entity_poly.pdbx_seq_one_letter_code
_entity_poly.pdbx_strand_id
1 'polypeptide(L)'
;MYLHFLNIHILIHVQVPKGPPSPPAPVLHSPPRKVTPQEQSEWKIPPCISNWKNPKGYTVPLDKRLAADGRGLQEQQINHNFADLAAALYHADRKAREGVELRASMQKKLATIEKEKHENNLRALAQKARDERAGIQHHSDSGSDEEVAQRDQIRDDRKYERDRDRKMASSKAAKRGTTARDMEERDISEKIALGQAVKPNVQGENLYDQRLFNQTKGMGSGLQGDDDAYNIYDK
;
A
#
# COMPACT_ATOMS: atom_id res chain seq x y z
N MET A 1 -98.13 3.70 -11.14
CA MET A 1 -96.65 3.65 -11.15
C MET A 1 -96.21 4.33 -12.45
N TYR A 2 -96.08 5.67 -12.45
CA TYR A 2 -95.77 6.45 -13.64
C TYR A 2 -94.25 6.62 -13.74
N LEU A 3 -93.61 5.95 -14.70
CA LEU A 3 -92.20 6.21 -15.01
C LEU A 3 -92.07 7.58 -15.66
N HIS A 4 -91.55 8.55 -14.90
CA HIS A 4 -91.03 9.80 -15.44
C HIS A 4 -89.66 9.53 -16.06
N PHE A 5 -89.62 9.31 -17.37
CA PHE A 5 -88.37 9.39 -18.11
C PHE A 5 -88.01 10.87 -18.30
N LEU A 6 -87.10 11.37 -17.47
CA LEU A 6 -86.42 12.64 -17.75
C LEU A 6 -85.63 12.48 -19.04
N ASN A 7 -86.08 13.17 -20.09
CA ASN A 7 -85.40 13.24 -21.36
C ASN A 7 -84.23 14.23 -21.23
N ILE A 8 -83.10 13.76 -20.68
CA ILE A 8 -81.87 14.54 -20.57
C ILE A 8 -81.38 14.85 -21.99
N HIS A 9 -81.61 16.08 -22.47
CA HIS A 9 -81.06 16.56 -23.73
C HIS A 9 -79.55 16.76 -23.55
N ILE A 10 -78.76 15.82 -24.07
CA ILE A 10 -77.30 15.97 -24.17
C ILE A 10 -77.01 17.00 -25.26
N LEU A 11 -76.66 18.23 -24.86
CA LEU A 11 -76.19 19.27 -25.77
C LEU A 11 -74.78 18.91 -26.26
N ILE A 12 -74.68 18.41 -27.49
CA ILE A 12 -73.41 18.17 -28.16
C ILE A 12 -72.90 19.52 -28.69
N HIS A 13 -71.75 19.97 -28.18
CA HIS A 13 -71.09 21.18 -28.66
C HIS A 13 -70.52 20.96 -30.06
N VAL A 14 -71.11 21.61 -31.07
CA VAL A 14 -70.64 21.58 -32.46
C VAL A 14 -69.83 22.84 -32.73
N GLN A 15 -68.53 22.68 -33.02
CA GLN A 15 -67.67 23.79 -33.40
C GLN A 15 -67.78 24.04 -34.91
N VAL A 16 -68.38 25.17 -35.29
CA VAL A 16 -68.51 25.60 -36.69
C VAL A 16 -67.21 26.29 -37.14
N PRO A 17 -66.72 26.07 -38.38
CA PRO A 17 -65.57 26.81 -38.91
C PRO A 17 -65.83 28.31 -38.88
N LYS A 18 -64.76 29.09 -38.69
CA LYS A 18 -64.85 30.56 -38.69
C LYS A 18 -65.41 31.03 -40.04
N GLY A 19 -66.36 31.97 -39.98
CA GLY A 19 -66.92 32.61 -41.17
C GLY A 19 -65.85 33.35 -41.99
N PRO A 20 -66.17 33.72 -43.23
CA PRO A 20 -65.23 34.41 -44.11
C PRO A 20 -64.78 35.74 -43.47
N PRO A 21 -63.48 36.10 -43.58
CA PRO A 21 -63.00 37.37 -43.06
C PRO A 21 -63.63 38.54 -43.84
N SER A 22 -63.75 39.70 -43.21
CA SER A 22 -64.08 40.93 -43.91
C SER A 22 -63.05 41.21 -45.01
N PRO A 23 -63.41 41.93 -46.09
CA PRO A 23 -62.46 42.25 -47.16
C PRO A 23 -61.19 42.87 -46.57
N PRO A 24 -59.99 42.43 -47.02
CA PRO A 24 -58.74 42.90 -46.45
C PRO A 24 -58.60 44.41 -46.69
N ALA A 25 -58.28 45.14 -45.62
CA ALA A 25 -58.04 46.57 -45.72
C ALA A 25 -56.87 46.85 -46.68
N PRO A 26 -56.92 47.95 -47.45
CA PRO A 26 -55.84 48.32 -48.36
C PRO A 26 -54.56 48.62 -47.59
N VAL A 27 -53.46 48.03 -48.04
CA VAL A 27 -52.15 48.17 -47.39
C VAL A 27 -51.36 49.28 -48.08
N LEU A 28 -51.19 50.41 -47.39
CA LEU A 28 -50.52 51.62 -47.92
C LEU A 28 -49.03 51.63 -47.56
N HIS A 29 -48.24 50.82 -48.25
CA HIS A 29 -46.78 50.84 -48.10
C HIS A 29 -46.12 51.88 -49.02
N SER A 30 -44.92 52.33 -48.64
CA SER A 30 -44.04 53.05 -49.56
C SER A 30 -43.54 52.12 -50.68
N PRO A 31 -43.08 52.65 -51.82
CA PRO A 31 -42.53 51.83 -52.90
C PRO A 31 -41.41 50.91 -52.39
N PRO A 32 -41.35 49.65 -52.86
CA PRO A 32 -40.41 48.68 -52.35
C PRO A 32 -38.97 49.12 -52.63
N ARG A 33 -38.16 49.16 -51.58
CA ARG A 33 -36.71 49.38 -51.70
C ARG A 33 -36.07 48.12 -52.29
N LYS A 34 -35.17 48.30 -53.27
CA LYS A 34 -34.42 47.19 -53.86
C LYS A 34 -33.36 46.73 -52.86
N VAL A 35 -33.45 45.48 -52.42
CA VAL A 35 -32.44 44.83 -51.57
C VAL A 35 -31.17 44.64 -52.39
N THR A 36 -30.01 44.95 -51.79
CA THR A 36 -28.74 44.70 -52.47
C THR A 36 -28.36 43.21 -52.39
N PRO A 37 -27.66 42.64 -53.38
CA PRO A 37 -27.24 41.24 -53.33
C PRO A 37 -26.36 40.91 -52.11
N GLN A 38 -25.56 41.89 -51.64
CA GLN A 38 -24.71 41.76 -50.46
C GLN A 38 -25.55 41.63 -49.18
N GLU A 39 -26.50 42.54 -48.99
CA GLU A 39 -27.44 42.49 -47.86
C GLU A 39 -28.19 41.15 -47.84
N GLN A 40 -28.70 40.69 -48.99
CA GLN A 40 -29.37 39.39 -49.06
C GLN A 40 -28.46 38.22 -48.66
N SER A 41 -27.16 38.28 -48.98
CA SER A 41 -26.20 37.23 -48.63
C SER A 41 -25.85 37.21 -47.14
N GLU A 42 -25.73 38.38 -46.52
CA GLU A 42 -25.42 38.53 -45.09
C GLU A 42 -26.56 38.00 -44.21
N TRP A 43 -27.81 38.21 -44.65
CA TRP A 43 -29.00 37.71 -43.99
C TRP A 43 -29.32 36.24 -44.30
N LYS A 44 -28.42 35.50 -44.95
CA LYS A 44 -28.62 34.08 -45.24
C LYS A 44 -28.31 33.23 -44.01
N ILE A 45 -29.37 32.80 -43.33
CA ILE A 45 -29.29 31.97 -42.12
C ILE A 45 -28.77 30.56 -42.48
N PRO A 46 -27.68 30.08 -41.84
CA PRO A 46 -27.19 28.71 -42.03
C PRO A 46 -28.20 27.64 -41.56
N PRO A 47 -28.24 26.47 -42.21
CA PRO A 47 -29.11 25.37 -41.78
C PRO A 47 -28.70 24.85 -40.39
N CYS A 48 -29.68 24.50 -39.56
CA CYS A 48 -29.42 23.91 -38.25
C CYS A 48 -29.09 22.41 -38.40
N ILE A 49 -27.84 22.05 -38.12
CA ILE A 49 -27.38 20.67 -38.07
C ILE A 49 -27.18 20.33 -36.60
N SER A 50 -27.99 19.41 -36.09
CA SER A 50 -27.92 19.02 -34.67
C SER A 50 -27.09 17.75 -34.48
N ASN A 51 -26.37 17.68 -33.36
CA ASN A 51 -25.64 16.47 -32.96
C ASN A 51 -26.55 15.36 -32.40
N TRP A 52 -27.81 15.66 -32.07
CA TRP A 52 -28.73 14.73 -31.41
C TRP A 52 -29.89 14.22 -32.29
N LYS A 53 -30.40 15.04 -33.22
CA LYS A 53 -31.63 14.75 -33.95
C LYS A 53 -31.44 14.84 -35.46
N ASN A 54 -31.95 13.84 -36.15
CA ASN A 54 -32.04 13.78 -37.61
C ASN A 54 -33.37 13.12 -38.03
N PRO A 55 -34.51 13.82 -37.86
CA PRO A 55 -35.83 13.21 -38.05
C PRO A 55 -36.09 12.77 -39.49
N LYS A 56 -35.48 13.46 -40.47
CA LYS A 56 -35.62 13.16 -41.90
C LYS A 56 -34.50 12.26 -42.44
N GLY A 57 -33.56 11.82 -41.59
CA GLY A 57 -32.50 10.88 -41.98
C GLY A 57 -31.51 11.42 -43.02
N TYR A 58 -31.25 12.74 -43.08
CA TYR A 58 -30.32 13.30 -44.05
C TYR A 58 -28.90 12.76 -43.87
N THR A 59 -28.23 12.44 -44.98
CA THR A 59 -26.79 12.11 -45.01
C THR A 59 -25.98 13.39 -44.92
N VAL A 60 -25.45 13.68 -43.74
CA VAL A 60 -24.66 14.89 -43.45
C VAL A 60 -23.20 14.50 -43.23
N PRO A 61 -22.23 15.12 -43.95
CA PRO A 61 -20.81 14.82 -43.81
C PRO A 61 -20.27 15.24 -42.43
N LEU A 62 -19.13 14.66 -42.05
CA LEU A 62 -18.56 14.79 -40.70
C LEU A 62 -18.12 16.21 -40.38
N ASP A 63 -17.56 16.94 -41.35
CA ASP A 63 -17.12 18.33 -41.18
C ASP A 63 -18.29 19.22 -40.72
N LYS A 64 -19.48 19.07 -41.31
CA LYS A 64 -20.67 19.87 -40.95
C LYS A 64 -21.29 19.48 -39.62
N ARG A 65 -21.12 18.23 -39.18
CA ARG A 65 -21.54 17.79 -37.84
C ARG A 65 -20.58 18.30 -36.76
N LEU A 66 -19.29 18.24 -37.03
CA LEU A 66 -18.24 18.65 -36.09
C LEU A 66 -18.07 20.17 -36.00
N ALA A 67 -18.44 20.91 -37.06
CA ALA A 67 -18.32 22.37 -37.09
C ALA A 67 -19.03 23.10 -35.93
N ALA A 68 -20.13 22.54 -35.42
CA ALA A 68 -20.90 23.13 -34.33
C ALA A 68 -20.39 22.75 -32.93
N ASP A 69 -19.38 21.88 -32.84
CA ASP A 69 -18.95 21.29 -31.57
C ASP A 69 -18.23 22.30 -30.67
N GLY A 70 -17.63 23.37 -31.23
CA GLY A 70 -17.01 24.46 -30.48
C GLY A 70 -15.78 24.06 -29.64
N ARG A 71 -15.56 22.77 -29.39
CA ARG A 71 -14.42 22.22 -28.62
C ARG A 71 -13.08 22.58 -29.26
N GLY A 72 -13.03 22.68 -30.59
CA GLY A 72 -11.83 23.11 -31.32
C GLY A 72 -11.52 24.60 -31.20
N LEU A 73 -12.45 25.42 -30.69
CA LEU A 73 -12.26 26.85 -30.45
C LEU A 73 -11.81 27.15 -29.01
N GLN A 74 -11.94 26.17 -28.09
CA GLN A 74 -11.54 26.36 -26.70
C GLN A 74 -10.04 26.13 -26.55
N GLU A 75 -9.28 27.21 -26.40
CA GLU A 75 -7.89 27.15 -25.97
C GLU A 75 -7.84 26.81 -24.48
N GLN A 76 -7.40 25.59 -24.14
CA GLN A 76 -7.25 25.17 -22.76
C GLN A 76 -6.01 25.83 -22.14
N GLN A 77 -6.21 26.87 -21.35
CA GLN A 77 -5.15 27.52 -20.58
C GLN A 77 -5.04 26.91 -19.18
N ILE A 78 -3.81 26.65 -18.72
CA ILE A 78 -3.53 26.09 -17.38
C ILE A 78 -3.08 27.21 -16.44
N ASN A 79 -3.65 27.24 -15.23
CA ASN A 79 -3.30 28.23 -14.20
C ASN A 79 -1.93 27.93 -13.56
N HIS A 80 -1.10 28.96 -13.35
CA HIS A 80 0.20 28.87 -12.69
C HIS A 80 0.15 28.39 -11.24
N ASN A 81 -0.97 28.62 -10.53
CA ASN A 81 -1.14 28.17 -9.14
C ASN A 81 -0.98 26.64 -8.99
N PHE A 82 -1.25 25.86 -10.05
CA PHE A 82 -1.02 24.42 -10.04
C PHE A 82 0.47 24.07 -9.94
N ALA A 83 1.33 24.85 -10.59
CA ALA A 83 2.78 24.66 -10.50
C ALA A 83 3.30 25.05 -9.11
N ASP A 84 2.83 26.18 -8.57
CA ASP A 84 3.21 26.64 -7.23
C ASP A 84 2.81 25.63 -6.15
N LEU A 85 1.59 25.08 -6.25
CA LEU A 85 1.11 24.04 -5.35
C LEU A 85 1.97 22.77 -5.44
N ALA A 86 2.27 22.31 -6.67
CA ALA A 86 3.09 21.12 -6.87
C ALA A 86 4.51 21.32 -6.29
N ALA A 87 5.11 22.49 -6.51
CA ALA A 87 6.42 22.83 -5.95
C ALA A 87 6.39 22.89 -4.41
N ALA A 88 5.36 23.52 -3.83
CA ALA A 88 5.19 23.59 -2.38
C ALA A 88 5.08 22.20 -1.75
N LEU A 89 4.30 21.29 -2.37
CA LEU A 89 4.17 19.91 -1.91
C LEU A 89 5.50 19.13 -2.01
N TYR A 90 6.24 19.31 -3.10
CA TYR A 90 7.57 18.70 -3.25
C TYR A 90 8.56 19.15 -2.18
N HIS A 91 8.57 20.46 -1.88
CA HIS A 91 9.41 21.00 -0.81
C HIS A 91 8.99 20.53 0.57
N ALA A 92 7.68 20.44 0.83
CA ALA A 92 7.15 19.94 2.08
C ALA A 92 7.50 18.47 2.30
N ASP A 93 7.34 17.61 1.29
CA ASP A 93 7.69 16.18 1.38
C ASP A 93 9.18 15.98 1.67
N ARG A 94 10.05 16.70 0.94
CA ARG A 94 11.49 16.62 1.18
C ARG A 94 11.86 16.99 2.62
N LYS A 95 11.34 18.11 3.13
CA LYS A 95 11.58 18.54 4.51
C LYS A 95 11.00 17.56 5.53
N ALA A 96 9.84 16.97 5.25
CA ALA A 96 9.23 15.97 6.12
C ALA A 96 10.12 14.72 6.22
N ARG A 97 10.65 14.22 5.09
CA ARG A 97 11.58 13.09 5.05
C ARG A 97 12.87 13.36 5.81
N GLU A 98 13.50 14.51 5.57
CA GLU A 98 14.70 14.95 6.30
C GLU A 98 14.44 15.00 7.82
N GLY A 99 13.29 15.54 8.23
CA GLY A 99 12.89 15.58 9.64
C GLY A 99 12.67 14.21 10.25
N VAL A 100 12.08 13.27 9.50
CA VAL A 100 11.89 11.87 9.94
C VAL A 100 13.24 11.17 10.08
N GLU A 101 14.13 11.31 9.10
CA GLU A 101 15.46 10.70 9.11
C GLU A 101 16.30 11.21 10.28
N LEU A 102 16.31 12.53 10.51
CA LEU A 102 17.02 13.13 11.62
C LEU A 102 16.51 12.56 12.96
N ARG A 103 15.19 12.51 13.17
CA ARG A 103 14.59 11.95 14.39
C ARG A 103 14.95 10.47 14.56
N ALA A 104 14.85 9.68 13.49
CA ALA A 104 15.20 8.27 13.53
C ALA A 104 16.70 8.06 13.86
N SER A 105 17.58 8.89 13.30
CA SER A 105 19.02 8.85 13.59
C SER A 105 19.33 9.19 15.05
N MET A 106 18.64 10.19 15.61
CA MET A 106 18.80 10.58 17.01
C MET A 106 18.27 9.52 17.97
N GLN A 107 17.08 8.95 17.68
CA GLN A 107 16.52 7.85 18.47
C GLN A 107 17.46 6.63 18.47
N LYS A 108 18.04 6.27 17.32
CA LYS A 108 19.06 5.21 17.25
C LYS A 108 20.27 5.51 18.13
N LYS A 109 20.81 6.74 18.07
CA LYS A 109 21.95 7.17 18.90
C LYS A 109 21.63 7.09 20.41
N LEU A 110 20.45 7.55 20.81
CA LEU A 110 20.02 7.48 22.21
C LEU A 110 19.87 6.02 22.67
N ALA A 111 19.26 5.17 21.85
CA ALA A 111 19.14 3.74 22.14
C ALA A 111 20.51 3.04 22.25
N THR A 112 21.49 3.41 21.41
CA THR A 112 22.85 2.87 21.54
C THR A 112 23.52 3.32 22.83
N ILE A 113 23.38 4.59 23.22
CA ILE A 113 23.92 5.12 24.47
C ILE A 113 23.27 4.44 25.68
N GLU A 114 21.95 4.24 25.65
CA GLU A 114 21.23 3.55 26.71
C GLU A 114 21.67 2.09 26.83
N LYS A 115 21.83 1.38 25.71
CA LYS A 115 22.34 0.01 25.69
C LYS A 115 23.77 -0.08 26.25
N GLU A 116 24.65 0.84 25.87
CA GLU A 116 26.03 0.90 26.37
C GLU A 116 26.06 1.20 27.88
N LYS A 117 25.25 2.15 28.36
CA LYS A 117 25.09 2.43 29.79
C LYS A 117 24.60 1.18 30.55
N HIS A 118 23.63 0.47 29.97
CA HIS A 118 23.11 -0.76 30.57
C HIS A 118 24.18 -1.86 30.64
N GLU A 119 24.95 -2.07 29.56
CA GLU A 119 26.07 -3.02 29.53
C GLU A 119 27.16 -2.65 30.55
N ASN A 120 27.53 -1.38 30.64
CA ASN A 120 28.52 -0.91 31.62
C ASN A 120 28.04 -1.10 33.06
N ASN A 121 26.75 -0.87 33.34
CA ASN A 121 26.18 -1.12 34.65
C ASN A 121 26.21 -2.62 35.01
N LEU A 122 25.84 -3.50 34.06
CA LEU A 122 25.93 -4.95 34.26
C LEU A 122 27.38 -5.41 34.46
N ARG A 123 28.34 -4.85 33.73
CA ARG A 123 29.77 -5.14 33.89
C ARG A 123 30.27 -4.71 35.27
N ALA A 124 29.91 -3.51 35.74
CA ALA A 124 30.27 -3.02 37.06
C ALA A 124 29.68 -3.90 38.17
N LEU A 125 28.41 -4.29 38.05
CA LEU A 125 27.75 -5.21 38.99
C LEU A 125 28.43 -6.58 39.03
N ALA A 126 28.78 -7.13 37.86
CA ALA A 126 29.48 -8.41 37.75
C ALA A 126 30.90 -8.36 38.35
N GLN A 127 31.62 -7.24 38.16
CA GLN A 127 32.94 -7.04 38.77
C GLN A 127 32.82 -6.98 40.30
N LYS A 128 31.88 -6.18 40.81
CA LYS A 128 31.61 -6.08 42.25
C LYS A 128 31.29 -7.46 42.87
N ALA A 129 30.44 -8.26 42.21
CA ALA A 129 30.11 -9.61 42.66
C ALA A 129 31.32 -10.57 42.65
N ARG A 130 32.26 -10.40 41.70
CA ARG A 130 33.52 -11.16 41.69
C ARG A 130 34.45 -10.74 42.84
N ASP A 131 34.56 -9.45 43.09
CA ASP A 131 35.40 -8.91 44.16
C ASP A 131 34.88 -9.35 45.54
N GLU A 132 33.56 -9.32 45.76
CA GLU A 132 32.92 -9.86 46.98
C GLU A 132 33.20 -11.36 47.15
N ARG A 133 33.15 -12.14 46.07
CA ARG A 133 33.47 -13.59 46.12
C ARG A 133 34.97 -13.84 46.39
N ALA A 134 35.86 -13.03 45.82
CA ALA A 134 37.30 -13.15 46.05
C ALA A 134 37.69 -12.72 47.48
N GLY A 135 37.02 -11.70 48.04
CA GLY A 135 37.21 -11.26 49.43
C GLY A 135 36.87 -12.35 50.46
N ILE A 136 35.93 -13.25 50.15
CA ILE A 136 35.61 -14.39 51.01
C ILE A 136 36.67 -15.50 50.92
N GLN A 137 37.37 -15.66 49.79
CA GLN A 137 38.45 -16.66 49.68
C GLN A 137 39.74 -16.29 50.41
N HIS A 138 40.00 -15.00 50.67
CA HIS A 138 41.26 -14.58 51.29
C HIS A 138 41.31 -14.73 52.82
N HIS A 139 40.17 -15.04 53.46
CA HIS A 139 40.10 -15.22 54.92
C HIS A 139 40.30 -16.67 55.39
N SER A 140 40.48 -17.65 54.49
CA SER A 140 40.72 -19.06 54.87
C SER A 140 42.17 -19.53 54.65
N ASP A 141 43.10 -18.64 54.30
CA ASP A 141 44.52 -18.99 54.03
C ASP A 141 45.45 -18.27 55.01
N SER A 142 45.22 -18.48 56.30
CA SER A 142 46.17 -18.18 57.38
C SER A 142 47.04 -19.43 57.66
N GLY A 143 47.58 -20.05 56.60
CA GLY A 143 48.60 -21.08 56.72
C GLY A 143 49.97 -20.42 56.87
N SER A 144 50.85 -20.99 57.70
CA SER A 144 52.20 -20.47 57.93
C SER A 144 52.98 -20.29 56.61
N ASP A 145 53.92 -19.35 56.58
CA ASP A 145 54.72 -18.98 55.39
C ASP A 145 55.34 -20.17 54.62
N GLU A 146 55.59 -21.30 55.28
CA GLU A 146 56.11 -22.53 54.65
C GLU A 146 55.07 -23.28 53.80
N GLU A 147 53.79 -23.26 54.18
CA GLU A 147 52.71 -23.95 53.46
C GLU A 147 52.30 -23.16 52.20
N VAL A 148 52.36 -21.83 52.29
CA VAL A 148 52.16 -20.90 51.16
C VAL A 148 53.24 -21.11 50.09
N ALA A 149 54.51 -21.25 50.50
CA ALA A 149 55.62 -21.50 49.59
C ALA A 149 55.49 -22.86 48.85
N GLN A 150 55.08 -23.92 49.56
CA GLN A 150 54.84 -25.23 48.92
C GLN A 150 53.64 -25.19 47.98
N ARG A 151 52.57 -24.47 48.34
CA ARG A 151 51.39 -24.30 47.49
C ARG A 151 51.71 -23.53 46.20
N ASP A 152 52.56 -22.52 46.29
CA ASP A 152 52.98 -21.73 45.13
C ASP A 152 53.89 -22.52 44.19
N GLN A 153 54.79 -23.38 44.72
CA GLN A 153 55.53 -24.34 43.89
C GLN A 153 54.58 -25.28 43.11
N ILE A 154 53.57 -25.84 43.76
CA ILE A 154 52.58 -26.72 43.10
C ILE A 154 51.73 -25.94 42.08
N ARG A 155 51.48 -24.64 42.29
CA ARG A 155 50.78 -23.79 41.31
C ARG A 155 51.64 -23.57 40.07
N ASP A 156 52.93 -23.28 40.25
CA ASP A 156 53.86 -23.04 39.15
C ASP A 156 54.11 -24.32 38.34
N ASP A 157 54.25 -25.47 38.99
CA ASP A 157 54.37 -26.77 38.29
C ASP A 157 53.11 -27.08 37.46
N ARG A 158 51.91 -26.88 38.03
CA ARG A 158 50.65 -27.07 37.28
C ARG A 158 50.44 -26.04 36.18
N LYS A 159 51.01 -24.84 36.30
CA LYS A 159 50.97 -23.83 35.24
C LYS A 159 51.91 -24.23 34.10
N TYR A 160 53.09 -24.72 34.43
CA TYR A 160 54.05 -25.24 33.46
C TYR A 160 53.51 -26.47 32.71
N GLU A 161 52.85 -27.40 33.41
CA GLU A 161 52.14 -28.51 32.78
C GLU A 161 50.99 -28.04 31.88
N ARG A 162 50.14 -27.11 32.34
CA ARG A 162 49.05 -26.57 31.51
C ARG A 162 49.57 -25.89 30.26
N ASP A 163 50.68 -25.15 30.33
CA ASP A 163 51.26 -24.51 29.15
C ASP A 163 51.87 -25.54 28.19
N ARG A 164 52.46 -26.63 28.71
CA ARG A 164 52.91 -27.77 27.90
C ARG A 164 51.71 -28.46 27.23
N ASP A 165 50.65 -28.72 27.96
CA ASP A 165 49.42 -29.33 27.44
C ASP A 165 48.71 -28.42 26.45
N ARG A 166 48.70 -27.10 26.67
CA ARG A 166 48.10 -26.13 25.73
C ARG A 166 48.89 -26.06 24.44
N LYS A 167 50.22 -26.18 24.49
CA LYS A 167 51.08 -26.32 23.29
C LYS A 167 50.82 -27.65 22.56
N MET A 168 50.67 -28.76 23.28
CA MET A 168 50.33 -30.08 22.72
C MET A 168 48.89 -30.19 22.20
N ALA A 169 47.94 -29.47 22.83
CA ALA A 169 46.55 -29.41 22.43
C ALA A 169 46.35 -28.45 21.26
N SER A 170 47.09 -27.34 21.19
CA SER A 170 47.09 -26.43 20.03
C SER A 170 47.60 -27.13 18.77
N SER A 171 48.67 -27.93 18.89
CA SER A 171 49.17 -28.72 17.74
C SER A 171 48.20 -29.83 17.29
N LYS A 172 47.38 -30.39 18.20
CA LYS A 172 46.29 -31.32 17.87
C LYS A 172 45.00 -30.64 17.40
N ALA A 173 44.67 -29.46 17.93
CA ALA A 173 43.46 -28.69 17.60
C ALA A 173 43.54 -28.09 16.19
N ALA A 174 44.73 -27.68 15.75
CA ALA A 174 44.96 -27.26 14.37
C ALA A 174 44.64 -28.36 13.34
N LYS A 175 44.80 -29.65 13.69
CA LYS A 175 44.40 -30.78 12.83
C LYS A 175 42.91 -31.13 12.91
N ARG A 176 42.24 -30.84 14.03
CA ARG A 176 40.79 -31.10 14.23
C ARG A 176 39.88 -29.99 13.69
N GLY A 177 40.34 -28.73 13.70
CA GLY A 177 39.54 -27.59 13.21
C GLY A 177 39.27 -27.63 11.72
N THR A 178 40.21 -28.15 10.93
CA THR A 178 40.07 -28.32 9.47
C THR A 178 39.09 -29.43 9.13
N THR A 179 39.12 -30.55 9.86
CA THR A 179 38.22 -31.70 9.62
C THR A 179 36.80 -31.48 10.14
N ALA A 180 36.60 -30.68 11.19
CA ALA A 180 35.27 -30.40 11.72
C ALA A 180 34.48 -29.38 10.87
N ARG A 181 35.15 -28.38 10.27
CA ARG A 181 34.51 -27.41 9.36
C ARG A 181 34.08 -28.05 8.05
N ASP A 182 34.91 -28.93 7.48
CA ASP A 182 34.59 -29.75 6.30
C ASP A 182 33.44 -30.77 6.52
N MET A 183 33.01 -30.99 7.77
CA MET A 183 31.87 -31.86 8.09
C MET A 183 30.55 -31.06 8.14
N GLU A 184 30.60 -29.77 8.47
CA GLU A 184 29.42 -28.93 8.63
C GLU A 184 28.84 -28.50 7.28
N GLU A 185 29.71 -28.16 6.32
CA GLU A 185 29.35 -27.68 4.97
C GLU A 185 28.95 -28.78 3.97
N ARG A 186 29.00 -30.06 4.35
CA ARG A 186 28.62 -31.15 3.45
C ARG A 186 27.13 -31.17 3.14
N ASP A 187 26.81 -31.34 1.86
CA ASP A 187 25.43 -31.45 1.36
C ASP A 187 24.71 -32.66 1.98
N ILE A 188 23.39 -32.50 2.16
CA ILE A 188 22.53 -33.44 2.89
C ILE A 188 22.57 -34.84 2.26
N SER A 189 22.71 -34.92 0.94
CA SER A 189 22.82 -36.19 0.19
C SER A 189 24.11 -36.96 0.53
N GLU A 190 25.24 -36.27 0.71
CA GLU A 190 26.52 -36.90 1.07
C GLU A 190 26.55 -37.36 2.53
N LYS A 191 25.90 -36.62 3.44
CA LYS A 191 25.71 -37.04 4.83
C LYS A 191 24.90 -38.34 4.94
N ILE A 192 23.88 -38.50 4.07
CA ILE A 192 23.08 -39.72 3.99
C ILE A 192 23.89 -40.89 3.41
N ALA A 193 24.66 -40.67 2.34
CA ALA A 193 25.49 -41.71 1.72
C ALA A 193 26.62 -42.21 2.66
N LEU A 194 27.10 -41.36 3.56
CA LEU A 194 28.08 -41.69 4.62
C LEU A 194 27.45 -42.26 5.90
N GLY A 195 26.13 -42.48 5.93
CA GLY A 195 25.43 -43.05 7.10
C GLY A 195 25.43 -42.15 8.33
N GLN A 196 25.71 -40.84 8.18
CA GLN A 196 25.69 -39.90 9.29
C GLN A 196 24.25 -39.43 9.55
N ALA A 197 23.78 -39.59 10.78
CA ALA A 197 22.42 -39.22 11.16
C ALA A 197 22.20 -37.71 11.02
N VAL A 198 21.39 -37.31 10.04
CA VAL A 198 20.89 -35.95 9.89
C VAL A 198 20.00 -35.66 11.09
N LYS A 199 20.39 -34.72 11.95
CA LYS A 199 19.55 -34.28 13.08
C LYS A 199 18.27 -33.69 12.48
N PRO A 200 17.08 -34.27 12.74
CA PRO A 200 15.85 -33.64 12.29
C PRO A 200 15.78 -32.27 12.96
N ASN A 201 15.58 -31.24 12.16
CA ASN A 201 15.28 -29.90 12.66
C ASN A 201 13.89 -29.98 13.31
N VAL A 202 13.85 -30.38 14.59
CA VAL A 202 12.63 -30.39 15.39
C VAL A 202 12.31 -28.94 15.72
N GLN A 203 11.79 -28.22 14.73
CA GLN A 203 10.96 -27.06 14.97
C GLN A 203 9.68 -27.62 15.59
N GLY A 204 9.69 -27.67 16.92
CA GLY A 204 8.55 -28.10 17.70
C GLY A 204 7.46 -27.06 17.58
N GLU A 205 6.59 -27.22 16.58
CA GLU A 205 5.15 -27.03 16.69
C GLU A 205 4.46 -28.01 15.72
N ASN A 206 3.42 -28.66 16.23
CA ASN A 206 2.59 -29.72 15.66
C ASN A 206 2.55 -29.83 14.12
N LEU A 207 2.70 -31.05 13.60
CA LEU A 207 2.48 -31.37 12.19
C LEU A 207 1.02 -31.07 11.80
N TYR A 208 0.75 -29.88 11.28
CA TYR A 208 -0.53 -29.57 10.65
C TYR A 208 -0.57 -30.19 9.24
N ASP A 209 -1.65 -30.88 8.88
CA ASP A 209 -1.83 -31.49 7.55
C ASP A 209 -1.94 -30.38 6.49
N GLN A 210 -1.01 -30.40 5.52
CA GLN A 210 -0.91 -29.40 4.44
C GLN A 210 -2.21 -29.20 3.65
N ARG A 211 -3.09 -30.22 3.60
CA ARG A 211 -4.39 -30.13 2.92
C ARG A 211 -5.35 -29.14 3.58
N LEU A 212 -5.12 -28.76 4.83
CA LEU A 212 -5.92 -27.75 5.52
C LEU A 212 -5.57 -26.30 5.10
N PHE A 213 -4.34 -26.03 4.64
CA PHE A 213 -3.90 -24.67 4.32
C PHE A 213 -4.36 -24.17 2.94
N ASN A 214 -4.78 -25.07 2.05
CA ASN A 214 -5.25 -24.73 0.70
C ASN A 214 -6.78 -24.77 0.57
N GLN A 215 -7.51 -24.53 1.66
CA GLN A 215 -8.97 -24.36 1.59
C GLN A 215 -9.31 -22.92 1.22
N THR A 216 -9.99 -22.73 0.10
CA THR A 216 -10.36 -21.42 -0.48
C THR A 216 -11.41 -20.64 0.32
N LYS A 217 -11.89 -21.18 1.45
CA LYS A 217 -13.04 -20.65 2.22
C LYS A 217 -12.69 -19.79 3.43
N GLY A 218 -11.45 -19.32 3.58
CA GLY A 218 -11.00 -18.61 4.80
C GLY A 218 -11.45 -17.14 4.94
N MET A 219 -11.70 -16.41 3.84
CA MET A 219 -11.96 -14.95 3.91
C MET A 219 -13.30 -14.51 3.28
N GLY A 220 -14.03 -15.42 2.64
CA GLY A 220 -15.24 -15.06 1.86
C GLY A 220 -16.58 -15.33 2.54
N SER A 221 -16.64 -16.11 3.63
CA SER A 221 -17.93 -16.65 4.12
C SER A 221 -18.68 -15.79 5.14
N GLY A 222 -18.23 -14.59 5.46
CA GLY A 222 -18.81 -13.83 6.59
C GLY A 222 -18.77 -12.31 6.48
N LEU A 223 -18.37 -11.75 5.33
CA LEU A 223 -18.24 -10.30 5.14
C LEU A 223 -19.01 -9.77 3.93
N GLN A 224 -20.05 -10.49 3.48
CA GLN A 224 -20.99 -9.97 2.49
C GLN A 224 -22.21 -9.46 3.26
N GLY A 225 -22.11 -8.21 3.73
CA GLY A 225 -23.29 -7.46 4.15
C GLY A 225 -24.10 -7.11 2.91
N ASP A 226 -25.18 -7.83 2.66
CA ASP A 226 -26.33 -7.32 1.92
C ASP A 226 -27.50 -8.29 2.10
N ASP A 227 -28.64 -7.77 2.53
CA ASP A 227 -29.89 -8.50 2.78
C ASP A 227 -30.54 -9.08 1.50
N ASP A 228 -29.83 -9.06 0.37
CA ASP A 228 -30.26 -9.55 -0.95
C ASP A 228 -29.42 -10.72 -1.50
N ALA A 229 -28.46 -11.25 -0.73
CA ALA A 229 -27.67 -12.41 -1.16
C ALA A 229 -28.43 -13.74 -0.94
N TYR A 230 -29.23 -14.15 -1.93
CA TYR A 230 -29.89 -15.46 -2.01
C TYR A 230 -28.88 -16.61 -2.22
N ASN A 231 -28.06 -16.91 -1.21
CA ASN A 231 -27.17 -18.06 -1.18
C ASN A 231 -27.71 -19.11 -0.20
N ILE A 232 -28.83 -19.77 -0.56
CA ILE A 232 -29.51 -20.75 0.30
C ILE A 232 -28.80 -22.11 0.34
N TYR A 233 -27.91 -22.41 -0.61
CA TYR A 233 -27.16 -23.68 -0.63
C TYR A 233 -25.67 -23.46 -0.91
N ASP A 234 -24.82 -24.11 -0.11
CA ASP A 234 -23.35 -24.10 -0.22
C ASP A 234 -22.83 -25.33 -1.01
N LYS A 235 -23.67 -25.89 -1.90
CA LYS A 235 -23.34 -27.00 -2.80
C LYS A 235 -23.96 -26.80 -4.17
#